data_AF-M7BBI0-F1
#
_entry.id   AF-M7BBI0-F1
#
_cell.length_a   1.000
_cell.length_b   1.000
_cell.length_c   1.000
_cell.angle_alpha   90.00
_cell.angle_beta   90.00
_cell.angle_gamma   90.00
#
_symmetry.space_group_name_H-M   'P 1'
#
loop_
_entity.id
_entity.type
_entity.pdbx_description
1 polymer ?
#
loop_
_entity_poly.entity_id
_entity_poly.type
_entity_poly.pdbx_seq_one_letter_code
_entity_poly.pdbx_strand_id
1 'polypeptide(L)'
;RHLFLYSCGRMSEIWQRPPLMDFALPSPRILKLAEPKKYQTVYLKQRPRSSPVWPVPTAALTCEASQRVQELACPKSVHPGFELDRKVETQIADTARMTLTPPRTQRLAQPKIQKNTLCYDRGSPESAIRPVSRAAQQAVASVRTLELAKAKEVPHEYLPARDTEWPVTKAAKHAVPTPRIEELSQPCKRPTANLAQFDPDAFFVKESAKKAVCSSRLQKLAHPIER
;
A
#
# COMPACT_ATOMS: atom_id res chain seq x y z
N ARG A 1 19.50 -41.95 18.57
CA ARG A 1 18.32 -41.24 19.13
C ARG A 1 17.72 -40.41 18.01
N HIS A 2 16.50 -40.74 17.59
CA HIS A 2 15.84 -40.10 16.44
C HIS A 2 15.58 -38.62 16.72
N LEU A 3 16.16 -37.74 15.91
CA LEU A 3 16.13 -36.28 16.10
C LEU A 3 15.00 -35.56 15.35
N PHE A 4 14.04 -36.27 14.74
CA PHE A 4 13.02 -35.62 13.92
C PHE A 4 11.70 -36.39 13.99
N LEU A 5 10.78 -35.96 14.86
CA LEU A 5 9.39 -36.44 14.85
C LEU A 5 8.41 -35.43 14.21
N TYR A 6 8.79 -34.14 14.08
CA TYR A 6 7.87 -33.10 13.55
C TYR A 6 8.52 -31.98 12.71
N SER A 7 9.76 -32.11 12.23
CA SER A 7 10.32 -31.09 11.32
C SER A 7 10.07 -31.46 9.86
N CYS A 8 9.57 -30.51 9.07
CA CYS A 8 9.40 -30.63 7.63
C CYS A 8 10.74 -30.54 6.89
N GLY A 9 11.71 -31.38 7.25
CA GLY A 9 12.80 -31.84 6.38
C GLY A 9 13.62 -30.82 5.56
N ARG A 10 13.67 -29.53 5.89
CA ARG A 10 14.56 -28.57 5.21
C ARG A 10 15.32 -27.72 6.20
N MET A 11 16.61 -28.02 6.35
CA MET A 11 17.57 -27.11 6.95
C MET A 11 17.74 -25.91 6.01
N SER A 12 17.41 -24.72 6.47
CA SER A 12 17.81 -23.48 5.80
C SER A 12 19.28 -23.20 6.13
N GLU A 13 20.18 -23.70 5.29
CA GLU A 13 21.58 -23.29 5.28
C GLU A 13 21.67 -21.85 4.80
N ILE A 14 21.72 -20.90 5.74
CA ILE A 14 22.17 -19.55 5.44
C ILE A 14 23.70 -19.64 5.34
N TRP A 15 24.19 -19.87 4.12
CA TRP A 15 25.62 -19.96 3.83
C TRP A 15 26.35 -18.71 4.32
N GLN A 16 27.42 -18.89 5.12
CA GLN A 16 28.32 -17.80 5.49
C GLN A 16 28.97 -17.25 4.22
N ARG A 17 28.82 -15.95 3.99
CA ARG A 17 29.33 -15.26 2.79
C ARG A 17 30.85 -15.06 2.93
N PRO A 18 31.69 -15.62 2.04
CA PRO A 18 33.13 -15.37 2.07
C PRO A 18 33.43 -13.89 1.72
N PRO A 19 34.43 -13.26 2.36
CA PRO A 19 34.75 -11.84 2.19
C PRO A 19 35.33 -11.47 0.80
N LEU A 20 35.59 -12.45 -0.09
CA LEU A 20 36.11 -12.20 -1.44
C LEU A 20 35.01 -11.88 -2.48
N MET A 21 33.74 -11.85 -2.08
CA MET A 21 32.58 -11.74 -2.97
C MET A 21 32.19 -10.29 -3.34
N ASP A 22 32.91 -9.27 -2.87
CA ASP A 22 32.62 -7.87 -3.20
C ASP A 22 32.92 -7.51 -4.67
N PHE A 23 33.57 -8.41 -5.42
CA PHE A 23 33.85 -8.25 -6.85
C PHE A 23 33.65 -9.55 -7.68
N ALA A 24 32.72 -10.41 -7.28
CA ALA A 24 32.45 -11.62 -8.07
C ALA A 24 31.80 -11.23 -9.42
N LEU A 25 32.44 -11.57 -10.55
CA LEU A 25 31.80 -11.46 -11.86
C LEU A 25 30.47 -12.22 -11.83
N PRO A 26 29.38 -11.64 -12.39
CA PRO A 26 28.08 -12.28 -12.35
C PRO A 26 28.17 -13.68 -12.98
N SER A 27 27.59 -14.68 -12.31
CA SER A 27 27.56 -16.03 -12.87
C SER A 27 26.91 -16.02 -14.27
N PRO A 28 27.25 -16.98 -15.15
CA PRO A 28 26.66 -17.05 -16.49
C PRO A 28 25.11 -17.08 -16.47
N ARG A 29 24.53 -17.63 -15.41
CA ARG A 29 23.08 -17.62 -15.18
C ARG A 29 22.55 -16.20 -14.88
N ILE A 30 23.25 -15.42 -14.06
CA ILE A 30 22.87 -14.03 -13.76
C ILE A 30 23.00 -13.18 -15.02
N LEU A 31 24.06 -13.36 -15.81
CA LEU A 31 24.20 -12.70 -17.11
C LEU A 31 23.03 -13.05 -18.05
N LYS A 32 22.64 -14.32 -18.12
CA LYS A 32 21.49 -14.78 -18.90
C LYS A 32 20.14 -14.25 -18.40
N LEU A 33 19.99 -14.02 -17.09
CA LEU A 33 18.80 -13.41 -16.51
C LEU A 33 18.76 -11.89 -16.69
N ALA A 34 19.93 -11.25 -16.78
CA ALA A 34 20.08 -9.85 -17.09
C ALA A 34 19.82 -9.55 -18.58
N GLU A 35 19.87 -10.56 -19.46
CA GLU A 35 19.43 -10.38 -20.84
C GLU A 35 17.94 -10.00 -20.88
N PRO A 36 17.55 -8.94 -21.60
CA PRO A 36 16.16 -8.58 -21.76
C PRO A 36 15.38 -9.72 -22.39
N LYS A 37 14.17 -9.96 -21.88
CA LYS A 37 13.31 -11.05 -22.34
C LYS A 37 13.04 -10.89 -23.85
N LYS A 38 13.55 -11.83 -24.64
CA LYS A 38 13.36 -11.83 -26.10
C LYS A 38 11.90 -12.16 -26.40
N TYR A 39 11.22 -11.27 -27.10
CA TYR A 39 9.85 -11.50 -27.55
C TYR A 39 9.83 -12.57 -28.63
N GLN A 40 8.79 -13.41 -28.63
CA GLN A 40 8.61 -14.41 -29.68
C GLN A 40 8.43 -13.72 -31.03
N THR A 41 9.05 -14.26 -32.08
CA THR A 41 8.98 -13.71 -33.44
C THR A 41 7.55 -13.64 -33.97
N VAL A 42 6.70 -14.59 -33.57
CA VAL A 42 5.26 -14.61 -33.88
C VAL A 42 4.55 -13.40 -33.25
N TYR A 43 4.83 -13.09 -31.98
CA TYR A 43 4.30 -11.89 -31.31
C TYR A 43 4.74 -10.59 -32.00
N LEU A 44 6.00 -10.49 -32.42
CA LEU A 44 6.50 -9.31 -33.14
C LEU A 44 5.91 -9.14 -34.55
N LYS A 45 5.57 -10.24 -35.23
CA LYS A 45 4.88 -10.22 -36.53
C LYS A 45 3.39 -9.88 -36.41
N GLN A 46 2.74 -10.33 -35.34
CA GLN A 46 1.32 -10.04 -35.05
C GLN A 46 1.11 -8.67 -34.40
N ARG A 47 2.15 -8.11 -33.78
CA ARG A 47 2.10 -6.77 -33.21
C ARG A 47 1.98 -5.75 -34.35
N PRO A 48 0.93 -4.91 -34.37
CA PRO A 48 0.94 -3.72 -35.21
C PRO A 48 2.14 -2.87 -34.80
N ARG A 49 3.10 -2.67 -35.70
CA ARG A 49 4.36 -1.94 -35.39
C ARG A 49 4.14 -0.46 -35.07
N SER A 50 2.92 0.05 -35.21
CA SER A 50 2.47 1.26 -34.57
C SER A 50 1.83 0.91 -33.22
N SER A 51 2.49 1.27 -32.11
CA SER A 51 1.70 1.87 -31.04
C SER A 51 0.84 2.94 -31.71
N PRO A 52 -0.48 3.04 -31.47
CA PRO A 52 -1.28 4.08 -32.08
C PRO A 52 -0.60 5.41 -31.79
N VAL A 53 0.04 5.98 -32.81
CA VAL A 53 0.47 7.38 -32.78
C VAL A 53 -0.86 8.09 -32.84
N TRP A 54 -1.39 8.40 -31.67
CA TRP A 54 -2.56 9.24 -31.59
C TRP A 54 -2.19 10.51 -32.34
N PRO A 55 -2.85 10.83 -33.46
CA PRO A 55 -2.54 12.04 -34.20
C PRO A 55 -2.80 13.19 -33.23
N VAL A 56 -1.73 13.81 -32.74
CA VAL A 56 -1.83 14.99 -31.90
C VAL A 56 -2.35 16.08 -32.84
N PRO A 57 -3.51 16.68 -32.56
CA PRO A 57 -4.03 17.72 -33.42
C PRO A 57 -3.00 18.85 -33.50
N THR A 58 -2.85 19.46 -34.69
CA THR A 58 -1.90 20.57 -34.90
C THR A 58 -2.11 21.69 -33.89
N ALA A 59 -3.36 21.95 -33.51
CA ALA A 59 -3.73 22.90 -32.46
C ALA A 59 -3.10 22.60 -31.08
N ALA A 60 -2.87 21.33 -30.72
CA ALA A 60 -2.21 20.96 -29.48
C ALA A 60 -0.68 21.11 -29.57
N LEU A 61 -0.09 21.00 -30.77
CA LEU A 61 1.35 21.26 -31.00
C LEU A 61 1.67 22.76 -31.01
N THR A 62 0.71 23.59 -31.43
CA THR A 62 0.83 25.05 -31.48
C THR A 62 0.12 25.77 -30.33
N CYS A 63 -0.33 25.03 -29.31
CA CYS A 63 -1.07 25.61 -28.19
C CYS A 63 -0.11 26.45 -27.33
N GLU A 64 -0.27 27.77 -27.36
CA GLU A 64 0.46 28.64 -26.45
C GLU A 64 -0.19 28.63 -25.07
N ALA A 65 0.64 28.53 -24.03
CA ALA A 65 0.17 28.59 -22.66
C ALA A 65 -0.47 29.95 -22.38
N SER A 66 -1.63 29.95 -21.72
CA SER A 66 -2.30 31.20 -21.34
C SER A 66 -1.41 32.05 -20.43
N GLN A 67 -1.61 33.36 -20.44
CA GLN A 67 -0.85 34.31 -19.61
C GLN A 67 -0.83 33.89 -18.13
N ARG A 68 -1.95 33.38 -17.62
CA ARG A 68 -2.06 32.87 -16.25
C ARG A 68 -1.17 31.65 -15.99
N VAL A 69 -1.07 30.73 -16.95
CA VAL A 69 -0.20 29.55 -16.84
C VAL A 69 1.26 29.96 -16.89
N GLN A 70 1.62 30.95 -17.71
CA GLN A 70 2.97 31.51 -17.75
C GLN A 70 3.35 32.18 -16.42
N GLU A 71 2.44 32.95 -15.81
CA GLU A 71 2.62 33.54 -14.47
C GLU A 71 2.79 32.48 -13.38
N LEU A 72 2.04 31.38 -13.44
CA LEU A 72 2.12 30.29 -12.47
C LEU A 72 3.37 29.42 -12.65
N ALA A 73 3.89 29.33 -13.89
CA ALA A 73 5.12 28.62 -14.18
C ALA A 73 6.36 29.35 -13.62
N CYS A 74 6.26 30.67 -13.42
CA CYS A 74 7.30 31.43 -12.74
C CYS A 74 7.31 31.08 -11.24
N PRO A 75 8.47 30.70 -10.67
CA PRO A 75 8.58 30.48 -9.23
C PRO A 75 8.25 31.77 -8.47
N LYS A 76 7.62 31.62 -7.30
CA LYS A 76 7.30 32.77 -6.44
C LYS A 76 8.60 33.47 -6.01
N SER A 77 8.56 34.81 -5.94
CA SER A 77 9.66 35.58 -5.39
C SER A 77 9.90 35.21 -3.93
N VAL A 78 11.17 35.17 -3.57
CA VAL A 78 11.62 34.94 -2.21
C VAL A 78 11.17 36.12 -1.32
N HIS A 79 10.70 35.83 -0.11
CA HIS A 79 10.24 36.85 0.84
C HIS A 79 11.39 37.81 1.21
N PRO A 80 11.17 39.13 1.35
CA PRO A 80 12.24 40.11 1.63
C PRO A 80 13.01 39.85 2.94
N GLY A 81 12.41 39.15 3.90
CA GLY A 81 13.05 38.71 5.15
C GLY A 81 13.65 37.29 5.11
N PHE A 82 13.70 36.64 3.94
CA PHE A 82 14.31 35.33 3.81
C PHE A 82 15.83 35.48 3.73
N GLU A 83 16.50 35.11 4.82
CA GLU A 83 17.94 34.95 4.85
C GLU A 83 18.29 33.53 4.40
N LEU A 84 19.11 33.41 3.35
CA LEU A 84 19.71 32.13 2.98
C LEU A 84 20.61 31.63 4.12
N ASP A 85 20.64 30.32 4.33
CA ASP A 85 21.59 29.71 5.27
C ASP A 85 23.00 30.25 5.01
N ARG A 86 23.70 30.64 6.08
CA ARG A 86 25.10 31.06 5.99
C ARG A 86 25.87 29.98 5.22
N LYS A 87 26.55 30.35 4.13
CA LYS A 87 27.55 29.49 3.48
C LYS A 87 28.74 29.36 4.41
N VAL A 88 28.61 28.54 5.45
CA VAL A 88 29.67 28.35 6.44
C VAL A 88 30.60 27.24 5.92
N GLU A 89 31.55 27.63 5.09
CA GLU A 89 32.90 27.12 5.33
C GLU A 89 33.42 27.94 6.50
N THR A 90 33.32 27.42 7.72
CA THR A 90 34.05 28.03 8.84
C THR A 90 35.51 28.09 8.40
N GLN A 91 36.07 29.29 8.21
CA GLN A 91 37.50 29.45 7.96
C GLN A 91 38.22 29.05 9.26
N ILE A 92 38.57 27.76 9.34
CA ILE A 92 39.34 27.22 10.46
C ILE A 92 40.75 27.77 10.31
N ALA A 93 41.19 28.58 11.28
CA ALA A 93 42.56 29.08 11.35
C ALA A 93 43.57 27.93 11.28
N ASP A 94 44.71 28.13 10.61
CA ASP A 94 45.72 27.08 10.41
C ASP A 94 46.23 26.47 11.72
N THR A 95 46.28 27.28 12.78
CA THR A 95 46.62 26.82 14.13
C THR A 95 45.62 25.80 14.65
N ALA A 96 44.33 25.97 14.42
CA ALA A 96 43.29 25.02 14.81
C ALA A 96 43.27 23.76 13.93
N ARG A 97 43.85 23.80 12.72
CA ARG A 97 44.05 22.61 11.86
C ARG A 97 45.26 21.78 12.29
N MET A 98 46.29 22.42 12.84
CA MET A 98 47.53 21.77 13.25
C MET A 98 47.56 21.34 14.72
N THR A 99 46.56 21.70 15.53
CA THR A 99 46.51 21.30 16.93
C THR A 99 46.28 19.80 17.09
N LEU A 100 47.20 19.15 17.82
CA LEU A 100 47.07 17.75 18.22
C LEU A 100 45.83 17.59 19.10
N THR A 101 44.89 16.78 18.62
CA THR A 101 43.65 16.49 19.36
C THR A 101 44.01 15.72 20.64
N PRO A 102 43.51 16.13 21.83
CA PRO A 102 43.85 15.45 23.07
C PRO A 102 43.38 13.98 23.03
N PRO A 103 44.09 13.06 23.73
CA PRO A 103 43.87 11.62 23.63
C PRO A 103 42.48 11.17 24.10
N ARG A 104 41.80 12.00 24.90
CA ARG A 104 40.40 11.79 25.28
C ARG A 104 39.46 12.04 24.09
N THR A 105 39.65 13.13 23.37
CA THR A 105 38.82 13.49 22.21
C THR A 105 39.02 12.47 21.08
N GLN A 106 40.25 12.01 20.86
CA GLN A 106 40.51 10.90 19.91
C GLN A 106 39.76 9.63 20.30
N ARG A 107 39.74 9.25 21.59
CA ARG A 107 38.97 8.10 22.09
C ARG A 107 37.46 8.27 21.95
N LEU A 108 36.94 9.48 22.15
CA LEU A 108 35.51 9.77 21.99
C LEU A 108 35.09 9.82 20.52
N ALA A 109 36.00 10.23 19.62
CA ALA A 109 35.77 10.25 18.19
C ALA A 109 35.80 8.85 17.54
N GLN A 110 36.36 7.85 18.23
CA GLN A 110 36.28 6.47 17.76
C GLN A 110 34.82 6.00 17.74
N PRO A 111 34.36 5.36 16.66
CA PRO A 111 33.00 4.85 16.59
C PRO A 111 32.79 3.83 17.71
N LYS A 112 31.75 4.02 18.51
CA LYS A 112 31.37 3.06 19.54
C LYS A 112 30.87 1.79 18.84
N ILE A 113 31.74 0.79 18.74
CA ILE A 113 31.37 -0.54 18.22
C ILE A 113 30.41 -1.16 19.24
N GLN A 114 29.11 -0.93 19.06
CA GLN A 114 28.10 -1.75 19.71
C GLN A 114 28.17 -3.11 19.04
N LYS A 115 28.75 -4.12 19.71
CA LYS A 115 28.47 -5.51 19.36
C LYS A 115 26.94 -5.63 19.28
N ASN A 116 26.43 -6.20 18.21
CA ASN A 116 25.02 -6.21 17.83
C ASN A 116 24.13 -6.86 18.92
N THR A 117 23.88 -6.15 20.02
CA THR A 117 23.10 -6.59 21.19
C THR A 117 21.59 -6.47 20.96
N LEU A 118 21.18 -6.02 19.77
CA LEU A 118 19.78 -5.95 19.36
C LEU A 118 19.22 -7.32 19.00
N CYS A 119 20.09 -8.29 18.72
CA CYS A 119 19.70 -9.64 18.35
C CYS A 119 20.25 -10.62 19.39
N TYR A 120 19.40 -11.04 20.33
CA TYR A 120 19.70 -12.19 21.15
C TYR A 120 19.57 -13.45 20.30
N ASP A 121 20.45 -14.43 20.52
CA ASP A 121 20.31 -15.74 19.87
C ASP A 121 18.90 -16.27 20.13
N ARG A 122 18.19 -16.67 19.07
CA ARG A 122 16.86 -17.24 19.21
C ARG A 122 16.98 -18.59 19.93
N GLY A 123 16.77 -18.56 21.24
CA GLY A 123 16.58 -19.76 22.06
C GLY A 123 15.26 -20.45 21.76
N SER A 124 14.90 -21.44 22.57
CA SER A 124 13.56 -22.05 22.53
C SER A 124 12.45 -20.99 22.68
N PRO A 125 11.26 -21.18 22.09
CA PRO A 125 10.15 -20.23 22.23
C PRO A 125 9.76 -19.93 23.69
N GLU A 126 10.00 -20.89 24.59
CA GLU A 126 9.72 -20.77 26.02
C GLU A 126 10.85 -20.09 26.81
N SER A 127 12.02 -19.87 26.20
CA SER A 127 13.13 -19.19 26.86
C SER A 127 13.00 -17.67 26.76
N ALA A 128 13.36 -16.98 27.83
CA ALA A 128 13.35 -15.52 27.86
C ALA A 128 14.30 -14.96 26.79
N ILE A 129 13.79 -14.07 25.95
CA ILE A 129 14.54 -13.41 24.86
C ILE A 129 15.75 -12.64 25.41
N ARG A 130 15.66 -12.15 26.65
CA ARG A 130 16.74 -11.44 27.36
C ARG A 130 17.03 -12.13 28.69
N PRO A 131 18.26 -12.08 29.21
CA PRO A 131 18.55 -12.54 30.56
C PRO A 131 17.75 -11.70 31.55
N VAL A 132 16.81 -12.36 32.25
CA VAL A 132 16.03 -11.76 33.35
C VAL A 132 16.76 -12.05 34.65
N SER A 133 16.86 -11.06 35.54
CA SER A 133 17.50 -11.26 36.84
C SER A 133 16.70 -12.24 37.71
N ARG A 134 17.37 -13.01 38.57
CA ARG A 134 16.71 -13.95 39.49
C ARG A 134 15.67 -13.26 40.39
N ALA A 135 15.98 -12.04 40.85
CA ALA A 135 15.07 -11.23 41.65
C ALA A 135 13.77 -10.90 40.89
N ALA A 136 13.85 -10.58 39.59
CA ALA A 136 12.67 -10.33 38.78
C ALA A 136 11.87 -11.61 38.48
N GLN A 137 12.53 -12.76 38.32
CA GLN A 137 11.86 -14.06 38.16
C GLN A 137 11.12 -14.52 39.42
N GLN A 138 11.62 -14.14 40.60
CA GLN A 138 11.03 -14.48 41.89
C GLN A 138 10.09 -13.41 42.43
N ALA A 139 9.86 -12.33 41.68
CA ALA A 139 9.00 -11.24 42.11
C ALA A 139 7.54 -11.70 42.16
N VAL A 140 6.90 -11.55 43.33
CA VAL A 140 5.48 -11.85 43.52
C VAL A 140 4.66 -10.60 43.26
N ALA A 141 3.61 -10.73 42.45
CA ALA A 141 2.71 -9.63 42.14
C ALA A 141 1.94 -9.14 43.38
N SER A 142 1.72 -7.83 43.49
CA SER A 142 0.92 -7.26 44.57
C SER A 142 -0.56 -7.63 44.44
N VAL A 143 -1.32 -7.58 45.55
CA VAL A 143 -2.76 -7.85 45.56
C VAL A 143 -3.51 -7.02 44.50
N ARG A 144 -3.22 -5.72 44.43
CA ARG A 144 -3.80 -4.82 43.42
C ARG A 144 -3.46 -5.25 41.99
N THR A 145 -2.23 -5.71 41.75
CA THR A 145 -1.82 -6.18 40.41
C THR A 145 -2.57 -7.45 40.03
N LEU A 146 -2.82 -8.35 40.98
CA LEU A 146 -3.62 -9.55 40.77
C LEU A 146 -5.09 -9.22 40.48
N GLU A 147 -5.66 -8.22 41.16
CA GLU A 147 -7.01 -7.73 40.87
C GLU A 147 -7.13 -7.14 39.47
N LEU A 148 -6.16 -6.29 39.07
CA LEU A 148 -6.13 -5.69 37.73
C LEU A 148 -5.86 -6.71 36.62
N ALA A 149 -5.19 -7.83 36.93
CA ALA A 149 -4.94 -8.92 35.98
C ALA A 149 -6.18 -9.78 35.70
N LYS A 150 -7.26 -9.67 36.51
CA LYS A 150 -8.52 -10.36 36.23
C LYS A 150 -9.11 -9.82 34.93
N ALA A 151 -9.55 -10.71 34.05
CA ALA A 151 -10.23 -10.33 32.83
C ALA A 151 -11.51 -9.54 33.15
N LYS A 152 -11.78 -8.49 32.38
CA LYS A 152 -12.98 -7.69 32.55
C LYS A 152 -14.20 -8.52 32.18
N GLU A 153 -15.24 -8.47 33.01
CA GLU A 153 -16.51 -9.12 32.70
C GLU A 153 -17.12 -8.51 31.43
N VAL A 154 -17.64 -9.40 30.61
CA VAL A 154 -18.27 -9.06 29.35
C VAL A 154 -19.72 -8.63 29.65
N PRO A 155 -20.23 -7.51 29.07
CA PRO A 155 -21.61 -7.08 29.29
C PRO A 155 -22.62 -8.16 28.89
N HIS A 156 -23.78 -8.22 29.57
CA HIS A 156 -24.83 -9.21 29.28
C HIS A 156 -25.35 -9.19 27.84
N GLU A 157 -25.22 -8.05 27.14
CA GLU A 157 -25.65 -7.85 25.76
C GLU A 157 -24.55 -8.11 24.72
N TYR A 158 -23.35 -8.52 25.16
CA TYR A 158 -22.26 -8.79 24.22
C TYR A 158 -22.60 -9.98 23.33
N LEU A 159 -22.78 -9.67 22.05
CA LEU A 159 -22.88 -10.68 21.01
C LEU A 159 -21.46 -10.92 20.45
N PRO A 160 -20.98 -12.17 20.40
CA PRO A 160 -19.70 -12.46 19.77
C PRO A 160 -19.71 -12.03 18.30
N ALA A 161 -18.52 -11.76 17.77
CA ALA A 161 -18.37 -11.49 16.35
C ALA A 161 -18.99 -12.63 15.53
N ARG A 162 -19.80 -12.28 14.53
CA ARG A 162 -20.43 -13.28 13.65
C ARG A 162 -19.36 -14.06 12.90
N ASP A 163 -19.59 -15.35 12.70
CA ASP A 163 -18.73 -16.20 11.89
C ASP A 163 -18.60 -15.63 10.45
N THR A 164 -17.42 -15.82 9.84
CA THR A 164 -17.10 -15.30 8.50
C THR A 164 -17.93 -15.95 7.39
N GLU A 165 -18.55 -17.09 7.66
CA GLU A 165 -19.31 -17.86 6.69
C GLU A 165 -20.81 -17.56 6.83
N TRP A 166 -21.37 -16.84 5.84
CA TRP A 166 -22.81 -16.69 5.73
C TRP A 166 -23.42 -17.92 5.05
N PRO A 167 -24.22 -18.75 5.74
CA PRO A 167 -24.92 -19.84 5.08
C PRO A 167 -25.99 -19.26 4.15
N VAL A 168 -25.78 -19.41 2.84
CA VAL A 168 -26.80 -19.06 1.84
C VAL A 168 -27.98 -20.02 1.99
N THR A 169 -29.17 -19.47 2.25
CA THR A 169 -30.40 -20.27 2.43
C THR A 169 -30.72 -21.07 1.18
N LYS A 170 -31.36 -22.24 1.32
CA LYS A 170 -31.79 -23.05 0.18
C LYS A 170 -32.69 -22.26 -0.78
N ALA A 171 -33.59 -21.43 -0.23
CA ALA A 171 -34.44 -20.55 -1.00
C ALA A 171 -33.65 -19.57 -1.89
N ALA A 172 -32.58 -18.97 -1.35
CA ALA A 172 -31.72 -18.07 -2.13
C ALA A 172 -30.94 -18.81 -3.23
N LYS A 173 -30.50 -20.05 -2.99
CA LYS A 173 -29.82 -20.88 -4.01
C LYS A 173 -30.73 -21.31 -5.15
N HIS A 174 -32.02 -21.45 -4.89
CA HIS A 174 -33.03 -21.89 -5.85
C HIS A 174 -33.89 -20.74 -6.40
N ALA A 175 -33.53 -19.49 -6.11
CA ALA A 175 -34.28 -18.33 -6.60
C ALA A 175 -34.09 -18.20 -8.12
N VAL A 176 -35.20 -18.24 -8.87
CA VAL A 176 -35.22 -18.00 -10.31
C VAL A 176 -35.37 -16.51 -10.57
N PRO A 177 -34.53 -15.90 -11.43
CA PRO A 177 -34.65 -14.47 -11.74
C PRO A 177 -35.99 -14.16 -12.41
N THR A 178 -36.55 -12.99 -12.12
CA THR A 178 -37.75 -12.51 -12.82
C THR A 178 -37.39 -12.09 -14.25
N PRO A 179 -38.32 -12.09 -15.21
CA PRO A 179 -38.04 -11.71 -16.60
C PRO A 179 -37.44 -10.29 -16.70
N ARG A 180 -37.83 -9.39 -15.79
CA ARG A 180 -37.25 -8.04 -15.70
C ARG A 180 -35.79 -8.06 -15.26
N ILE A 181 -35.41 -8.93 -14.33
CA ILE A 181 -34.01 -9.10 -13.90
C ILE A 181 -33.18 -9.68 -15.04
N GLU A 182 -33.72 -10.62 -15.80
CA GLU A 182 -33.07 -11.16 -17.00
C GLU A 182 -32.86 -10.07 -18.05
N GLU A 183 -33.87 -9.25 -18.32
CA GLU A 183 -33.77 -8.10 -19.25
C GLU A 183 -32.69 -7.09 -18.79
N LEU A 184 -32.66 -6.76 -17.50
CA LEU A 184 -31.69 -5.84 -16.92
C LEU A 184 -30.27 -6.41 -16.86
N SER A 185 -30.12 -7.74 -16.83
CA SER A 185 -28.81 -8.40 -16.86
C SER A 185 -28.12 -8.31 -18.22
N GLN A 186 -28.88 -8.03 -19.28
CA GLN A 186 -28.33 -7.84 -20.61
C GLN A 186 -27.58 -6.50 -20.70
N PRO A 187 -26.40 -6.46 -21.33
CA PRO A 187 -25.65 -5.21 -21.48
C PRO A 187 -26.44 -4.19 -22.31
N CYS A 188 -26.49 -2.95 -21.83
CA CYS A 188 -27.16 -1.86 -22.53
C CYS A 188 -26.50 -1.59 -23.90
N LYS A 189 -27.22 -1.88 -24.98
CA LYS A 189 -26.76 -1.63 -26.36
C LYS A 189 -26.86 -0.13 -26.64
N ARG A 190 -25.72 0.56 -26.63
CA ARG A 190 -25.67 1.98 -27.04
C ARG A 190 -25.66 2.06 -28.58
N PRO A 191 -26.52 2.88 -29.21
CA PRO A 191 -26.41 3.12 -30.64
C PRO A 191 -25.08 3.79 -30.99
N THR A 192 -24.61 3.62 -32.22
CA THR A 192 -23.41 4.28 -32.74
C THR A 192 -23.61 5.80 -32.74
N ALA A 193 -22.55 6.57 -32.50
CA ALA A 193 -22.60 8.02 -32.24
C ALA A 193 -23.41 8.83 -33.28
N ASN A 194 -23.42 8.39 -34.54
CA ASN A 194 -24.16 9.04 -35.63
C ASN A 194 -25.70 8.92 -35.51
N LEU A 195 -26.22 7.90 -34.82
CA LEU A 195 -27.66 7.71 -34.56
C LEU A 195 -28.09 8.26 -33.19
N ALA A 196 -27.14 8.41 -32.26
CA ALA A 196 -27.39 8.93 -30.91
C ALA A 196 -27.50 10.46 -30.84
N GLN A 197 -27.06 11.17 -31.89
CA GLN A 197 -26.98 12.64 -31.88
C GLN A 197 -28.34 13.32 -32.15
N PHE A 198 -29.33 12.58 -32.64
CA PHE A 198 -30.66 13.12 -32.91
C PHE A 198 -31.75 12.12 -32.49
N ASP A 199 -32.11 12.16 -31.21
CA ASP A 199 -33.35 11.54 -30.74
C ASP A 199 -34.46 12.60 -30.85
N PRO A 200 -35.37 12.50 -31.85
CA PRO A 200 -36.45 13.48 -32.04
C PRO A 200 -37.41 13.50 -30.85
N ASP A 201 -37.39 12.45 -30.04
CA ASP A 201 -38.26 12.27 -28.89
C ASP A 201 -37.56 12.51 -27.54
N ALA A 202 -36.33 13.03 -27.55
CA ALA A 202 -35.55 13.29 -26.33
C ALA A 202 -36.29 14.18 -25.32
N PHE A 203 -37.17 15.07 -25.81
CA PHE A 203 -37.95 16.00 -25.00
C PHE A 203 -39.40 15.54 -24.74
N PHE A 204 -39.82 14.41 -25.30
CA PHE A 204 -41.15 13.85 -25.03
C PHE A 204 -41.10 12.86 -23.87
N VAL A 205 -42.05 13.00 -22.95
CA VAL A 205 -42.23 12.04 -21.86
C VAL A 205 -42.75 10.73 -22.45
N LYS A 206 -41.98 9.65 -22.29
CA LYS A 206 -42.37 8.31 -22.73
C LYS A 206 -43.74 7.92 -22.14
N GLU A 207 -44.59 7.27 -22.93
CA GLU A 207 -45.92 6.83 -22.49
C GLU A 207 -45.87 5.90 -21.27
N SER A 208 -44.79 5.13 -21.10
CA SER A 208 -44.57 4.32 -19.89
C SER A 208 -44.27 5.17 -18.65
N ALA A 209 -43.57 6.30 -18.80
CA ALA A 209 -43.32 7.24 -17.73
C ALA A 209 -44.60 7.98 -17.31
N LYS A 210 -45.51 8.27 -18.25
CA LYS A 210 -46.84 8.83 -17.94
C LYS A 210 -47.72 7.87 -17.13
N LYS A 211 -47.45 6.57 -17.19
CA LYS A 211 -48.16 5.51 -16.45
C LYS A 211 -47.49 5.16 -15.12
N ALA A 212 -46.38 5.80 -14.76
CA ALA A 212 -45.66 5.48 -13.53
C ALA A 212 -46.48 5.92 -12.31
N VAL A 213 -46.86 4.96 -11.46
CA VAL A 213 -47.55 5.20 -10.20
C VAL A 213 -46.54 5.18 -9.05
N CYS A 214 -46.71 6.11 -8.10
CA CYS A 214 -45.90 6.12 -6.89
C CYS A 214 -46.07 4.80 -6.13
N SER A 215 -44.96 4.12 -5.79
CA SER A 215 -45.05 2.87 -5.03
C SER A 215 -45.65 3.12 -3.65
N SER A 216 -46.39 2.15 -3.13
CA SER A 216 -47.05 2.26 -1.81
C SER A 216 -46.08 2.62 -0.67
N ARG A 217 -44.81 2.18 -0.77
CA ARG A 217 -43.74 2.55 0.18
C ARG A 217 -43.34 4.02 0.05
N LEU A 218 -43.15 4.52 -1.17
CA LEU A 218 -42.79 5.92 -1.40
C LEU A 218 -43.93 6.85 -0.98
N GLN A 219 -45.19 6.46 -1.20
CA GLN A 219 -46.35 7.19 -0.67
C GLN A 219 -46.26 7.30 0.85
N LYS A 220 -46.03 6.20 1.57
CA LYS A 220 -45.87 6.22 3.03
C LYS A 220 -44.71 7.10 3.50
N LEU A 221 -43.56 7.04 2.83
CA LEU A 221 -42.39 7.85 3.17
C LEU A 221 -42.53 9.34 2.85
N ALA A 222 -43.42 9.69 1.91
CA ALA A 222 -43.72 11.07 1.58
C ALA A 222 -44.61 11.75 2.63
N HIS A 223 -45.20 11.00 3.56
CA HIS A 223 -45.89 11.60 4.70
C HIS A 223 -44.83 12.16 5.67
N PRO A 224 -45.01 13.40 6.14
CA PRO A 224 -44.09 14.01 7.10
C PRO A 224 -44.01 13.17 8.37
N ILE A 225 -42.80 13.01 8.90
CA ILE A 225 -42.58 12.34 10.18
C ILE A 225 -43.08 13.28 11.27
N GLU A 226 -44.16 12.90 11.96
CA GLU A 226 -44.60 13.60 13.17
C GLU A 226 -43.50 13.46 14.25
N ARG A 227 -43.05 14.60 14.78
CA ARG A 227 -42.03 14.71 15.82
C ARG A 227 -42.64 15.23 17.11
#